data_AF-A0A9Q1G4T7-F1
#
_entry.id   AF-A0A9Q1G4T7-F1
#
_cell.length_a   1.000
_cell.length_b   1.000
_cell.length_c   1.000
_cell.angle_alpha   90.00
_cell.angle_beta   90.00
_cell.angle_gamma   90.00
#
_symmetry.space_group_name_H-M   'P 1'
#
loop_
_entity.id
_entity.type
_entity.pdbx_description
1 polymer ?
#
loop_
_entity_poly.entity_id
_entity_poly.type
_entity_poly.pdbx_seq_one_letter_code
_entity_poly.pdbx_strand_id
1 'polypeptide(L)'
;MSQWHFNGLLDLLKDDLERETTPFREPISNKDRLAVCLSYLATGDSYKTIYLCYKIGKSTVSQIIPQVCDALWRRLQPLYLAPPTEEDWLEVAAGFQDRWDFPNCVGALDGKHVAIQASPNSGSTFFNYKGGFSIVLMALVDHRYCFTVVEIGSHGSSSDGGTLGAVTLGKPCSEETFIFLARDHYLGRSSLSPM
;
A
#
# COMPACT_ATOMS: atom_id res chain seq x y z
N MET A 1 -3.97 -10.58 15.91
CA MET A 1 -4.10 -11.54 14.81
C MET A 1 -4.10 -12.95 15.40
N SER A 2 -5.02 -13.83 14.97
CA SER A 2 -4.99 -15.22 15.44
C SER A 2 -3.83 -16.00 14.80
N GLN A 3 -3.41 -17.09 15.45
CA GLN A 3 -2.32 -17.94 14.95
C GLN A 3 -2.63 -18.51 13.55
N TRP A 4 -3.89 -18.83 13.28
CA TRP A 4 -4.34 -19.33 11.98
C TRP A 4 -4.09 -18.32 10.85
N HIS A 5 -4.52 -17.06 11.04
CA HIS A 5 -4.27 -15.99 10.06
C HIS A 5 -2.77 -15.71 9.90
N PHE A 6 -2.00 -15.76 11.00
CA PHE A 6 -0.54 -15.59 10.94
C PHE A 6 0.09 -16.65 10.03
N ASN A 7 -0.24 -17.92 10.27
CA ASN A 7 0.35 -19.02 9.52
C ASN A 7 -0.12 -19.02 8.06
N GLY A 8 -1.39 -18.74 7.80
CA GLY A 8 -1.89 -18.61 6.43
C GLY A 8 -1.18 -17.50 5.64
N LEU A 9 -0.91 -16.36 6.29
CA LEU A 9 -0.15 -15.28 5.67
C LEU A 9 1.33 -15.67 5.47
N LEU A 10 1.94 -16.36 6.44
CA LEU A 10 3.31 -16.84 6.32
C LEU A 10 3.48 -17.82 5.16
N ASP A 11 2.52 -18.73 4.98
CA ASP A 11 2.52 -19.70 3.89
C ASP A 11 2.40 -19.00 2.52
N LEU A 12 1.55 -17.97 2.42
CA LEU A 12 1.39 -17.17 1.21
C LEU A 12 2.68 -16.43 0.80
N LEU A 13 3.49 -16.03 1.77
CA LEU A 13 4.72 -15.24 1.57
C LEU A 13 5.99 -16.09 1.53
N LYS A 14 5.87 -17.42 1.69
CA LYS A 14 7.02 -18.30 1.92
C LYS A 14 8.10 -18.15 0.86
N ASP A 15 7.70 -18.20 -0.40
CA ASP A 15 8.62 -18.13 -1.55
C ASP A 15 9.28 -16.75 -1.70
N ASP A 16 8.60 -15.68 -1.31
CA ASP A 16 9.12 -14.31 -1.43
C ASP A 16 10.09 -13.94 -0.30
N LEU A 17 10.00 -14.62 0.84
CA LEU A 17 10.79 -14.32 2.03
C LEU A 17 11.96 -15.27 2.23
N GLU A 18 12.00 -16.38 1.50
CA GLU A 18 13.06 -17.39 1.61
C GLU A 18 14.46 -16.80 1.38
N ARG A 19 15.41 -17.27 2.18
CA ARG A 19 16.80 -16.79 2.17
C ARG A 19 17.75 -17.97 2.10
N GLU A 20 18.78 -17.82 1.28
CA GLU A 20 19.86 -18.78 1.18
C GLU A 20 20.61 -18.88 2.51
N THR A 21 20.91 -20.11 2.91
CA THR A 21 21.75 -20.37 4.08
C THR A 21 23.20 -20.18 3.68
N THR A 22 23.91 -19.29 4.39
CA THR A 22 25.33 -19.07 4.16
C THR A 22 26.16 -19.76 5.25
N PRO A 23 27.41 -20.17 4.97
CA PRO A 23 28.29 -20.77 5.99
C PRO A 23 28.63 -19.84 7.15
N PHE A 24 28.42 -18.52 7.00
CA PHE A 24 28.78 -17.51 7.99
C PHE A 24 27.70 -17.29 9.04
N ARG A 25 26.43 -17.36 8.64
CA ARG A 25 25.30 -17.05 9.53
C ARG A 25 24.01 -17.65 9.00
N GLU A 26 23.23 -18.24 9.90
CA GLU A 26 21.86 -18.65 9.62
C GLU A 26 20.96 -17.44 9.34
N PRO A 27 20.13 -17.48 8.29
CA PRO A 27 19.21 -16.41 7.99
C PRO A 27 18.13 -16.30 9.08
N ILE A 28 17.64 -15.09 9.30
CA ILE A 28 16.48 -14.86 10.18
C ILE A 28 15.26 -15.55 9.55
N SER A 29 14.53 -16.31 10.36
CA SER A 29 13.39 -17.10 9.88
C SER A 29 12.31 -16.23 9.23
N ASN A 30 11.58 -16.77 8.24
CA ASN A 30 10.47 -16.07 7.58
C ASN A 30 9.40 -15.63 8.61
N LYS A 31 9.17 -16.45 9.64
CA LYS A 31 8.27 -16.17 10.75
C LYS A 31 8.69 -14.92 11.51
N ASP A 32 9.97 -14.80 11.87
CA ASP A 32 10.47 -13.64 12.61
C ASP A 32 10.49 -12.39 11.74
N ARG A 33 10.85 -12.52 10.45
CA ARG A 33 10.81 -11.42 9.48
C ARG A 33 9.39 -10.85 9.34
N LEU A 34 8.40 -11.74 9.20
CA LEU A 34 6.99 -11.35 9.14
C LEU A 34 6.53 -10.70 10.45
N ALA A 35 6.89 -11.28 11.60
CA ALA A 35 6.52 -10.72 12.91
C ALA A 35 7.09 -9.31 13.11
N VAL A 36 8.36 -9.08 12.76
CA VAL A 36 9.01 -7.76 12.82
C VAL A 36 8.25 -6.73 12.00
N CYS A 37 7.91 -7.07 10.74
CA CYS A 37 7.18 -6.18 9.85
C CYS A 37 5.77 -5.88 10.36
N LEU A 38 5.01 -6.91 10.75
CA LEU A 38 3.65 -6.73 11.26
C LEU A 38 3.62 -5.89 12.53
N SER A 39 4.59 -6.06 13.43
CA SER A 39 4.68 -5.23 14.62
C SER A 39 4.97 -3.77 14.28
N TYR A 40 5.86 -3.51 13.31
CA TYR A 40 6.07 -2.15 12.82
C TYR A 40 4.80 -1.52 12.23
N LEU A 41 4.08 -2.26 11.37
CA LEU A 41 2.85 -1.78 10.74
C LEU A 41 1.71 -1.55 11.75
N ALA A 42 1.60 -2.40 12.78
CA ALA A 42 0.54 -2.31 13.77
C ALA A 42 0.75 -1.17 14.78
N THR A 43 2.00 -0.86 15.15
CA THR A 43 2.31 0.16 16.16
C THR A 43 2.68 1.52 15.57
N GLY A 44 3.21 1.55 14.35
CA GLY A 44 3.82 2.76 13.78
C GLY A 44 5.08 3.22 14.52
N ASP A 45 5.71 2.32 15.30
CA ASP A 45 6.89 2.64 16.10
C ASP A 45 8.14 2.83 15.23
N SER A 46 9.17 3.47 15.78
CA SER A 46 10.44 3.67 15.10
C SER A 46 11.20 2.36 14.89
N TYR A 47 12.01 2.29 13.84
CA TYR A 47 12.96 1.19 13.64
C TYR A 47 13.89 1.00 14.84
N LYS A 48 14.16 2.06 15.61
CA LYS A 48 15.00 2.01 16.81
C LYS A 48 14.39 1.10 17.87
N THR A 49 13.10 1.26 18.13
CA THR A 49 12.42 0.44 19.13
C THR A 49 12.27 -0.99 18.64
N ILE A 50 11.87 -1.18 17.38
CA ILE A 50 11.67 -2.51 16.79
C ILE A 50 12.95 -3.36 16.85
N TYR A 51 14.11 -2.81 16.48
CA TYR A 51 15.35 -3.60 16.50
C TYR A 51 15.75 -4.00 17.93
N LEU A 52 15.47 -3.17 18.94
CA LEU A 52 15.72 -3.48 20.34
C LEU A 52 14.79 -4.59 20.86
N CYS A 53 13.50 -4.51 20.54
CA CYS A 53 12.51 -5.52 20.94
C CYS A 53 12.81 -6.90 20.39
N TYR A 54 13.22 -6.98 19.12
CA TYR A 54 13.50 -8.25 18.44
C TYR A 54 14.97 -8.68 18.54
N LYS A 55 15.85 -7.85 19.11
CA LYS A 55 17.31 -8.07 19.21
C LYS A 55 17.96 -8.34 17.83
N ILE A 56 17.48 -7.66 16.80
CA ILE A 56 18.00 -7.72 15.43
C ILE A 56 18.80 -6.44 15.15
N GLY A 57 19.81 -6.50 14.29
CA GLY A 57 20.58 -5.31 13.90
C GLY A 57 19.70 -4.25 13.21
N LYS A 58 19.91 -2.96 13.52
CA LYS A 58 19.14 -1.85 12.94
C LYS A 58 19.11 -1.86 11.40
N SER A 59 20.27 -2.11 10.77
CA SER A 59 20.39 -2.22 9.31
C SER A 59 19.62 -3.40 8.74
N THR A 60 19.53 -4.51 9.48
CA THR A 60 18.77 -5.69 9.08
C THR A 60 17.27 -5.42 9.17
N VAL A 61 16.79 -4.79 10.25
CA VAL A 61 15.38 -4.38 10.37
C VAL A 61 14.97 -3.43 9.25
N SER A 62 15.81 -2.44 8.93
CA SER A 62 15.52 -1.49 7.85
C SER A 62 15.46 -2.13 6.46
N GLN A 63 16.03 -3.32 6.29
CA GLN A 63 15.91 -4.12 5.06
C GLN A 63 14.71 -5.08 5.11
N ILE A 64 14.45 -5.70 6.26
CA ILE A 64 13.34 -6.65 6.43
C ILE A 64 12.00 -5.97 6.17
N ILE A 65 11.76 -4.81 6.77
CA ILE A 65 10.45 -4.17 6.74
C ILE A 65 10.00 -3.86 5.29
N PRO A 66 10.78 -3.14 4.45
CA PRO A 66 10.39 -2.91 3.06
C PRO A 66 10.22 -4.19 2.25
N GLN A 67 11.11 -5.18 2.42
CA GLN A 67 11.05 -6.44 1.68
C GLN A 67 9.77 -7.23 2.00
N VAL A 68 9.36 -7.27 3.27
CA VAL A 68 8.12 -7.93 3.67
C VAL A 68 6.91 -7.13 3.19
N CYS A 69 6.93 -5.79 3.25
CA CYS A 69 5.88 -4.95 2.66
C CYS A 69 5.71 -5.21 1.16
N ASP A 70 6.80 -5.30 0.41
CA ASP A 70 6.75 -5.60 -1.03
C ASP A 70 6.17 -6.98 -1.32
N ALA A 71 6.53 -7.99 -0.52
CA ALA A 71 5.99 -9.34 -0.62
C ALA A 71 4.48 -9.37 -0.29
N LEU A 72 4.08 -8.71 0.79
CA LEU A 72 2.68 -8.54 1.18
C LEU A 72 1.88 -7.93 0.05
N TRP A 73 2.37 -6.83 -0.50
CA TRP A 73 1.72 -6.14 -1.59
C TRP A 73 1.55 -7.05 -2.82
N ARG A 74 2.64 -7.70 -3.26
CA ARG A 74 2.63 -8.58 -4.44
C ARG A 74 1.65 -9.75 -4.34
N ARG A 75 1.49 -10.32 -3.15
CA ARG A 75 0.64 -11.50 -2.93
C ARG A 75 -0.79 -11.16 -2.56
N LEU A 76 -1.02 -10.10 -1.80
CA LEU A 76 -2.36 -9.74 -1.31
C LEU A 76 -3.11 -8.83 -2.28
N GLN A 77 -2.44 -7.92 -3.00
CA GLN A 77 -3.12 -7.01 -3.90
C GLN A 77 -3.98 -7.73 -4.95
N PRO A 78 -3.50 -8.79 -5.64
CA PRO A 78 -4.33 -9.49 -6.62
C PRO A 78 -5.53 -10.24 -6.01
N LEU A 79 -5.52 -10.52 -4.70
CA LEU A 79 -6.57 -11.27 -4.02
C LEU A 79 -7.66 -10.35 -3.45
N TYR A 80 -7.27 -9.18 -2.95
CA TYR A 80 -8.17 -8.28 -2.21
C TYR A 80 -8.46 -6.96 -2.94
N LEU A 81 -7.65 -6.61 -3.93
CA LEU A 81 -7.75 -5.37 -4.72
C LEU A 81 -7.60 -5.70 -6.22
N ALA A 82 -8.19 -6.83 -6.63
CA ALA A 82 -8.31 -7.17 -8.04
C ALA A 82 -9.14 -6.09 -8.76
N PRO A 83 -8.86 -5.79 -10.03
CA PRO A 83 -9.69 -4.88 -10.80
C PRO A 83 -11.16 -5.38 -10.82
N PRO A 84 -12.13 -4.56 -10.40
CA PRO A 84 -13.53 -4.94 -10.38
C PRO A 84 -14.07 -5.17 -11.79
N THR A 85 -14.90 -6.20 -11.92
CA THR A 85 -15.64 -6.57 -13.13
C THR A 85 -16.97 -5.81 -13.22
N GLU A 86 -17.66 -5.91 -14.37
CA GLU A 86 -18.99 -5.33 -14.52
C GLU A 86 -19.98 -5.94 -13.51
N GLU A 87 -19.90 -7.25 -13.28
CA GLU A 87 -20.71 -7.94 -12.29
C GLU A 87 -20.45 -7.42 -10.87
N ASP A 88 -19.18 -7.14 -10.52
CA ASP A 88 -18.84 -6.57 -9.21
C ASP A 88 -19.47 -5.18 -9.04
N TRP A 89 -19.46 -4.33 -10.08
CA TRP A 89 -20.10 -3.02 -10.03
C TRP A 89 -21.61 -3.10 -9.85
N LEU A 90 -22.26 -4.05 -10.52
CA LEU A 90 -23.69 -4.30 -10.37
C LEU A 90 -24.04 -4.80 -8.97
N GLU A 91 -23.23 -5.69 -8.38
CA GLU A 91 -23.37 -6.12 -6.98
C GLU A 91 -23.27 -4.92 -6.04
N VAL A 92 -22.27 -4.06 -6.23
CA VAL A 92 -22.07 -2.89 -5.39
C VAL A 92 -23.26 -1.93 -5.48
N ALA A 93 -23.73 -1.63 -6.69
CA ALA A 93 -24.91 -0.79 -6.92
C ALA A 93 -26.17 -1.33 -6.25
N ALA A 94 -26.44 -2.63 -6.39
CA ALA A 94 -27.55 -3.29 -5.73
C ALA A 94 -27.43 -3.22 -4.19
N GLY A 95 -26.22 -3.43 -3.65
CA GLY A 95 -25.96 -3.38 -2.22
C GLY A 95 -26.13 -1.99 -1.59
N PHE A 96 -25.77 -0.92 -2.32
CA PHE A 96 -26.06 0.45 -1.88
C PHE A 96 -27.56 0.77 -1.92
N GLN A 97 -28.27 0.30 -2.94
CA GLN A 97 -29.71 0.46 -3.03
C GLN A 97 -30.41 -0.26 -1.86
N ASP A 98 -30.06 -1.51 -1.58
CA ASP A 98 -30.67 -2.31 -0.51
C ASP A 98 -30.44 -1.72 0.89
N ARG A 99 -29.20 -1.31 1.19
CA ARG A 99 -28.82 -0.87 2.54
C ARG A 99 -29.06 0.61 2.82
N TRP A 100 -28.98 1.45 1.79
CA TRP A 100 -28.93 2.92 1.95
C TRP A 100 -29.96 3.66 1.08
N ASP A 101 -30.80 2.94 0.33
CA ASP A 101 -31.76 3.51 -0.63
C ASP A 101 -31.08 4.48 -1.63
N PHE A 102 -29.85 4.15 -2.03
CA PHE A 102 -29.04 4.98 -2.90
C PHE A 102 -28.78 4.27 -4.24
N PRO A 103 -29.68 4.44 -5.23
CA PRO A 103 -29.64 3.68 -6.47
C PRO A 103 -28.46 4.08 -7.36
N ASN A 104 -27.96 3.12 -8.15
CA ASN A 104 -26.85 3.29 -9.10
C ASN A 104 -25.52 3.76 -8.48
N CYS A 105 -25.34 3.57 -7.17
CA CYS A 105 -24.09 3.94 -6.49
C CYS A 105 -23.07 2.81 -6.57
N VAL A 106 -21.97 3.04 -7.27
CA VAL A 106 -20.90 2.05 -7.45
C VAL A 106 -19.80 2.15 -6.38
N GLY A 107 -19.92 3.07 -5.42
CA GLY A 107 -18.95 3.20 -4.34
C GLY A 107 -18.92 4.59 -3.71
N ALA A 108 -18.39 4.66 -2.50
CA ALA A 108 -18.08 5.90 -1.80
C ALA A 108 -16.58 6.21 -1.96
N LEU A 109 -16.26 7.41 -2.47
CA LEU A 109 -14.91 7.82 -2.81
C LEU A 109 -14.42 8.88 -1.84
N ASP A 110 -13.27 8.65 -1.21
CA ASP A 110 -12.67 9.61 -0.29
C ASP A 110 -11.13 9.64 -0.38
N GLY A 111 -10.57 10.82 -0.11
CA GLY A 111 -9.15 11.12 -0.17
C GLY A 111 -8.55 11.30 1.22
N LYS A 112 -7.36 10.74 1.44
CA LYS A 112 -6.60 10.92 2.67
C LYS A 112 -5.18 11.36 2.39
N HIS A 113 -4.78 12.48 3.00
CA HIS A 113 -3.38 12.88 3.08
C HIS A 113 -2.63 11.98 4.08
N VAL A 114 -1.64 11.25 3.58
CA VAL A 114 -0.66 10.49 4.38
C VAL A 114 0.57 11.36 4.54
N ALA A 115 0.86 11.77 5.77
CA ALA A 115 2.01 12.60 6.07
C ALA A 115 3.31 11.87 5.73
N ILE A 116 4.23 12.57 5.07
CA ILE A 116 5.56 12.07 4.73
C ILE A 116 6.63 13.05 5.20
N GLN A 117 7.84 12.56 5.39
CA GLN A 117 9.00 13.43 5.43
C GLN A 117 9.28 13.95 4.01
N ALA A 118 9.60 15.23 3.87
CA ALA A 118 9.97 15.82 2.59
C ALA A 118 11.10 15.02 1.94
N SER A 119 10.90 14.57 0.71
CA SER A 119 11.97 13.93 -0.04
C SER A 119 13.04 14.97 -0.40
N PRO A 120 14.33 14.56 -0.49
CA PRO A 120 15.38 15.49 -0.89
C PRO A 120 15.05 16.14 -2.23
N ASN A 121 15.22 17.46 -2.32
CA ASN A 121 14.96 18.26 -3.53
C ASN A 121 13.50 18.24 -4.05
N SER A 122 12.51 17.96 -3.19
CA SER A 122 11.11 17.88 -3.61
C SER A 122 10.40 19.22 -3.83
N GLY A 123 11.01 20.34 -3.45
CA GLY A 123 10.35 21.65 -3.45
C GLY A 123 9.03 21.63 -2.67
N SER A 124 7.99 22.26 -3.23
CA SER A 124 6.62 22.29 -2.68
C SER A 124 5.70 21.18 -3.22
N THR A 125 6.22 20.25 -4.02
CA THR A 125 5.42 19.27 -4.77
C THR A 125 4.54 18.39 -3.85
N PHE A 126 5.07 17.98 -2.70
CA PHE A 126 4.32 17.25 -1.67
C PHE A 126 3.82 18.14 -0.53
N PHE A 127 4.08 19.45 -0.57
CA PHE A 127 3.70 20.38 0.47
C PHE A 127 2.20 20.65 0.38
N ASN A 128 1.47 20.27 1.42
CA ASN A 128 0.02 20.43 1.50
C ASN A 128 -0.35 21.79 2.09
N TYR A 129 -1.62 22.16 1.92
CA TYR A 129 -2.17 23.42 2.41
C TYR A 129 -2.16 23.54 3.96
N LYS A 130 -1.96 22.44 4.68
CA LYS A 130 -1.84 22.40 6.15
C LYS A 130 -0.42 22.64 6.65
N GLY A 131 0.51 22.99 5.76
CA GLY A 131 1.89 23.34 6.12
C GLY A 131 2.82 22.14 6.35
N GLY A 132 2.44 20.94 5.91
CA GLY A 132 3.24 19.72 6.01
C GLY A 132 3.46 19.06 4.65
N PHE A 133 4.24 17.97 4.61
CA PHE A 133 4.41 17.17 3.39
C PHE A 133 3.53 15.93 3.46
N SER A 134 2.87 15.59 2.35
CA SER A 134 1.99 14.42 2.28
C SER A 134 1.90 13.84 0.87
N ILE A 135 1.50 12.57 0.81
CA ILE A 135 1.03 11.91 -0.40
C ILE A 135 -0.48 11.72 -0.26
N VAL A 136 -1.22 11.79 -1.37
CA VAL A 136 -2.66 11.53 -1.37
C VAL A 136 -2.90 10.05 -1.63
N LEU A 137 -3.74 9.45 -0.79
CA LEU A 137 -4.35 8.15 -0.99
C LEU A 137 -5.81 8.39 -1.31
N MET A 138 -6.29 7.91 -2.45
CA MET A 138 -7.69 7.96 -2.85
C MET A 138 -8.24 6.53 -2.81
N ALA A 139 -9.40 6.32 -2.18
CA ALA A 139 -9.97 4.99 -2.07
C ALA A 139 -11.47 5.01 -2.35
N LEU A 140 -11.91 4.05 -3.17
CA LEU A 140 -13.31 3.74 -3.41
C LEU A 140 -13.71 2.56 -2.52
N VAL A 141 -14.83 2.71 -1.82
CA VAL A 141 -15.33 1.76 -0.83
C VAL A 141 -16.73 1.27 -1.21
N ASP A 142 -16.97 -0.04 -1.08
CA ASP A 142 -18.26 -0.67 -1.35
C ASP A 142 -19.29 -0.49 -0.22
N HIS A 143 -20.50 -1.00 -0.45
CA HIS A 143 -21.61 -1.00 0.52
C HIS A 143 -21.35 -1.83 1.79
N ARG A 144 -20.27 -2.62 1.83
CA ARG A 144 -19.82 -3.43 2.97
C ARG A 144 -18.66 -2.77 3.72
N TYR A 145 -18.31 -1.54 3.37
CA TYR A 145 -17.16 -0.82 3.93
C TYR A 145 -15.81 -1.47 3.58
N CYS A 146 -15.74 -2.20 2.46
CA CYS A 146 -14.51 -2.78 1.94
C CYS A 146 -13.93 -1.91 0.83
N PHE A 147 -12.60 -1.80 0.78
CA PHE A 147 -11.92 -1.11 -0.32
C PHE A 147 -12.07 -1.91 -1.61
N THR A 148 -12.56 -1.27 -2.67
CA THR A 148 -12.70 -1.85 -4.01
C THR A 148 -11.56 -1.40 -4.90
N VAL A 149 -11.24 -0.11 -4.86
CA VAL A 149 -10.15 0.49 -5.64
C VAL A 149 -9.36 1.43 -4.75
N VAL A 150 -8.04 1.38 -4.85
CA VAL A 150 -7.14 2.28 -4.11
C VAL A 150 -6.09 2.81 -5.06
N GLU A 151 -5.97 4.13 -5.12
CA GLU A 151 -4.93 4.85 -5.84
C GLU A 151 -4.01 5.53 -4.82
N ILE A 152 -2.70 5.29 -4.91
CA ILE A 152 -1.72 5.82 -3.95
C ILE A 152 -0.63 6.56 -4.70
N GLY A 153 -0.35 7.79 -4.26
CA GLY A 153 0.90 8.47 -4.60
C GLY A 153 0.76 9.77 -5.37
N SER A 154 -0.45 10.32 -5.47
CA SER A 154 -0.63 11.67 -6.01
C SER A 154 -0.03 12.72 -5.06
N HIS A 155 0.33 13.86 -5.64
CA HIS A 155 1.02 14.93 -4.94
C HIS A 155 0.15 15.53 -3.82
N GLY A 156 0.74 15.75 -2.63
CA GLY A 156 0.04 16.37 -1.49
C GLY A 156 -0.41 17.82 -1.71
N SER A 157 0.08 18.47 -2.77
CA SER A 157 -0.38 19.80 -3.22
C SER A 157 -1.66 19.74 -4.05
N SER A 158 -2.06 18.55 -4.53
CA SER A 158 -3.28 18.36 -5.31
C SER A 158 -4.53 18.38 -4.43
N SER A 159 -5.59 19.01 -4.92
CA SER A 159 -6.93 18.92 -4.30
C SER A 159 -7.56 17.58 -4.60
N ASP A 160 -8.54 17.15 -3.80
CA ASP A 160 -9.26 15.90 -4.04
C ASP A 160 -9.84 15.88 -5.45
N GLY A 161 -10.50 16.95 -5.90
CA GLY A 161 -11.05 17.06 -7.26
C GLY A 161 -10.01 17.00 -8.39
N GLY A 162 -8.82 17.58 -8.20
CA GLY A 162 -7.72 17.48 -9.17
C GLY A 162 -7.09 16.08 -9.20
N THR A 163 -7.12 15.39 -8.05
CA THR A 163 -6.66 14.01 -7.93
C THR A 163 -7.65 13.05 -8.59
N LEU A 164 -8.95 13.24 -8.37
CA LEU A 164 -10.04 12.47 -8.97
C LEU A 164 -10.01 12.47 -10.51
N GLY A 165 -9.76 13.63 -11.13
CA GLY A 165 -9.63 13.71 -12.60
C GLY A 165 -8.35 13.10 -13.17
N ALA A 166 -7.32 12.93 -12.33
CA ALA A 166 -6.06 12.29 -12.70
C ALA A 166 -6.07 10.77 -12.44
N VAL A 167 -6.89 10.30 -11.49
CA VAL A 167 -7.09 8.88 -11.20
C VAL A 167 -7.83 8.24 -12.38
N THR A 168 -7.45 7.00 -12.71
CA THR A 168 -8.12 6.14 -13.70
C THR A 168 -9.65 6.13 -13.59
N LEU A 169 -10.19 6.21 -12.36
CA LEU A 169 -11.63 6.26 -12.07
C LEU A 169 -12.35 7.50 -12.62
N GLY A 170 -11.64 8.62 -12.86
CA GLY A 170 -12.20 9.86 -13.40
C GLY A 170 -12.19 9.94 -14.94
N LYS A 171 -11.60 8.95 -15.62
CA LYS A 171 -11.60 8.90 -17.09
C LYS A 171 -12.90 8.28 -17.60
N PRO A 172 -13.47 8.78 -18.71
CA PRO A 172 -14.65 8.18 -19.33
C PRO A 172 -14.37 6.70 -19.67
N CYS A 173 -15.39 5.85 -19.50
CA CYS A 173 -15.38 4.39 -19.57
C CYS A 173 -15.03 3.79 -20.97
N SER A 174 -14.30 4.52 -21.82
CA SER A 174 -14.03 4.16 -23.22
C SER A 174 -12.62 3.63 -23.49
N GLU A 175 -11.75 3.55 -22.48
CA GLU A 175 -10.41 2.97 -22.65
C GLU A 175 -10.17 1.95 -21.53
N GLU A 176 -9.81 0.72 -21.91
CA GLU A 176 -9.39 -0.38 -21.05
C GLU A 176 -8.32 0.10 -20.05
N THR A 177 -8.75 0.57 -18.87
CA THR A 177 -7.80 1.24 -17.97
C THR A 177 -7.36 0.27 -16.89
N PHE A 178 -6.23 -0.36 -17.19
CA PHE A 178 -5.45 -1.22 -16.31
C PHE A 178 -4.95 -0.44 -15.07
N ILE A 179 -5.15 -1.02 -13.89
CA ILE A 179 -4.64 -0.53 -12.61
C ILE A 179 -3.10 -0.66 -12.63
N PHE A 180 -2.38 0.46 -12.67
CA PHE A 180 -0.92 0.51 -12.51
C PHE A 180 -0.55 1.07 -11.14
N LEU A 181 0.25 0.31 -10.42
CA LEU A 181 0.75 0.68 -9.11
C LEU A 181 2.04 1.49 -9.21
N ALA A 182 2.13 2.49 -8.33
CA ALA A 182 3.32 3.28 -8.06
C ALA A 182 4.54 2.39 -7.78
N ARG A 183 5.36 2.14 -8.80
CA ARG A 183 6.62 1.41 -8.65
C ARG A 183 7.85 2.31 -8.71
N ASP A 184 7.76 3.54 -9.22
CA ASP A 184 8.98 4.27 -9.60
C ASP A 184 9.24 5.62 -8.90
N HIS A 185 8.40 6.09 -7.98
CA HIS A 185 8.59 7.44 -7.40
C HIS A 185 9.09 7.52 -5.96
N TYR A 186 9.31 6.40 -5.26
CA TYR A 186 9.69 6.44 -3.83
C TYR A 186 11.13 6.03 -3.50
N LEU A 187 11.94 5.64 -4.48
CA LEU A 187 13.36 5.39 -4.24
C LEU A 187 14.18 6.18 -5.26
N GLY A 188 14.84 7.23 -4.78
CA GLY A 188 15.93 7.87 -5.51
C GLY A 188 17.04 6.85 -5.77
N ARG A 189 16.93 6.08 -6.84
CA ARG A 189 18.06 5.44 -7.50
C ARG A 189 18.61 6.47 -8.47
N SER A 190 19.70 7.12 -8.05
CA SER A 190 20.63 7.75 -8.96
C SER A 190 20.99 6.76 -10.07
N SER A 191 20.53 7.03 -11.28
CA SER A 191 21.14 6.46 -12.48
C SER A 191 22.56 7.01 -12.56
N LEU A 192 23.53 6.22 -12.10
CA LEU A 192 24.91 6.37 -12.55
C LEU A 192 24.92 6.04 -14.05
N SER A 193 24.94 7.09 -14.88
CA SER A 193 25.37 6.96 -16.28
C SER A 193 26.89 6.73 -16.29
N PRO A 194 27.40 5.77 -17.08
CA PRO A 194 28.84 5.54 -17.20
C PRO A 194 29.48 6.56 -18.14
N MET A 195 30.60 7.12 -17.67
CA MET A 195 31.57 8.01 -18.32
C MET A 195 31.08 9.37 -18.84
#